data_AF-A0A7Y2GZC7-F1
#
_entry.id   AF-A0A7Y2GZC7-F1
#
_cell.length_a   1.000
_cell.length_b   1.000
_cell.length_c   1.000
_cell.angle_alpha   90.00
_cell.angle_beta   90.00
_cell.angle_gamma   90.00
#
_symmetry.space_group_name_H-M   'P 1'
#
loop_
_entity.id
_entity.type
_entity.pdbx_description
1 polymer ?
#
loop_
_entity_poly.entity_id
_entity_poly.type
_entity_poly.pdbx_seq_one_letter_code
_entity_poly.pdbx_strand_id
1 'polypeptide(L)'
;MQITEHTQGNPLKGLIDKDVYQILDDHNLLNEKGVRDYQIRKAFRAMREEDVPAYDAIEQLREEYPYLQFDTIRKIVYKLNGSRRKN
;
A
#
# COMPACT_ATOMS: atom_id res chain seq x y z
N MET A 1 0.80 -23.94 -18.71
CA MET A 1 1.24 -23.46 -17.38
C MET A 1 1.81 -22.07 -17.60
N GLN A 2 1.04 -21.01 -17.34
CA GLN A 2 1.51 -19.63 -17.56
C GLN A 2 2.19 -19.16 -16.28
N ILE A 3 3.49 -18.88 -16.40
CA ILE A 3 4.32 -18.31 -15.34
C ILE A 3 3.99 -16.82 -15.34
N THR A 4 3.27 -16.34 -14.34
CA THR A 4 3.03 -14.91 -14.16
C THR A 4 4.35 -14.28 -13.71
N GLU A 5 4.98 -13.50 -14.60
CA GLU A 5 6.05 -12.58 -14.25
C GLU A 5 5.51 -11.58 -13.24
N HIS A 6 5.63 -11.90 -11.95
CA HIS A 6 5.56 -10.90 -10.92
C HIS A 6 6.74 -9.97 -11.14
N THR A 7 6.47 -8.71 -11.48
CA THR A 7 7.44 -7.62 -11.37
C THR A 7 7.81 -7.48 -9.90
N GLN A 8 8.75 -8.32 -9.44
CA GLN A 8 9.26 -8.45 -8.08
C GLN A 8 10.12 -7.22 -7.71
N GLY A 9 9.47 -6.08 -7.54
CA GLY A 9 10.07 -4.91 -6.90
C GLY A 9 9.81 -4.93 -5.41
N ASN A 10 10.78 -4.52 -4.59
CA ASN A 10 10.57 -4.31 -3.16
C ASN A 10 9.46 -3.26 -2.96
N PRO A 11 8.28 -3.62 -2.42
CA PRO A 11 7.17 -2.69 -2.23
C PRO A 11 7.46 -1.63 -1.16
N LEU A 12 8.45 -1.89 -0.31
CA LEU A 12 8.98 -0.99 0.69
C LEU A 12 10.26 -0.27 0.21
N LYS A 13 10.52 -0.26 -1.11
CA LYS A 13 11.64 0.48 -1.70
C LYS A 13 11.56 1.96 -1.28
N GLY A 14 12.62 2.42 -0.61
CA GLY A 14 12.72 3.73 0.04
C GLY A 14 12.58 3.71 1.57
N LEU A 15 12.14 2.59 2.17
CA LEU A 15 12.24 2.34 3.62
C LEU A 15 13.35 1.34 3.95
N ILE A 16 13.44 0.27 3.17
CA ILE A 16 14.42 -0.80 3.36
C ILE A 16 14.98 -1.23 2.01
N ASP A 17 16.20 -1.75 2.03
CA ASP A 17 16.84 -2.33 0.85
C ASP A 17 16.18 -3.65 0.44
N LYS A 18 16.42 -4.05 -0.81
CA LYS A 18 15.85 -5.29 -1.38
C LYS A 18 16.24 -6.52 -0.56
N ASP A 19 17.48 -6.59 -0.12
CA ASP A 19 17.99 -7.76 0.61
C ASP A 19 17.33 -7.90 1.98
N VAL A 20 17.09 -6.77 2.66
CA VAL A 20 16.35 -6.73 3.94
C VAL A 20 14.89 -7.11 3.73
N TYR A 21 14.26 -6.62 2.67
CA TYR A 21 12.90 -7.02 2.32
C TYR A 21 12.80 -8.53 2.11
N GLN A 22 13.73 -9.12 1.34
CA GLN A 22 13.73 -10.55 1.06
C GLN A 22 13.87 -11.39 2.33
N ILE A 23 14.77 -11.00 3.25
CA ILE A 23 14.91 -11.69 4.55
C ILE A 23 13.60 -11.61 5.35
N LEU A 24 12.97 -10.44 5.41
CA LEU A 24 11.72 -10.30 6.16
C LEU A 24 10.57 -11.11 5.53
N ASP A 25 10.54 -11.20 4.21
CA ASP A 25 9.55 -11.98 3.45
C ASP A 25 9.78 -13.50 3.64
N ASP A 26 11.01 -13.96 3.46
CA ASP A 26 11.42 -15.37 3.60
C ASP A 26 11.14 -15.92 5.00
N HIS A 27 11.28 -15.07 6.02
CA HIS A 27 11.00 -15.42 7.41
C HIS A 27 9.55 -15.15 7.83
N ASN A 28 8.66 -14.75 6.91
CA ASN A 28 7.26 -14.41 7.15
C ASN A 28 7.08 -13.37 8.29
N LEU A 29 7.98 -12.40 8.35
CA LEU A 29 8.00 -11.31 9.34
C LEU A 29 7.22 -10.07 8.87
N LEU A 30 6.77 -10.06 7.62
CA LEU A 30 5.98 -8.98 7.05
C LEU A 30 4.48 -9.22 7.25
N ASN A 31 3.78 -8.18 7.69
CA ASN A 31 2.32 -8.19 7.69
C ASN A 31 1.83 -7.75 6.32
N GLU A 32 1.30 -8.67 5.51
CA GLU A 32 0.76 -8.41 4.17
C GLU A 32 -0.22 -7.22 4.15
N LYS A 33 -1.12 -7.16 5.14
CA LYS A 33 -2.08 -6.04 5.29
C LYS A 33 -1.34 -4.72 5.52
N GLY A 34 -0.30 -4.73 6.35
CA GLY A 34 0.52 -3.55 6.65
C GLY A 34 1.30 -3.04 5.44
N VAL A 35 1.89 -3.97 4.67
CA VAL A 35 2.61 -3.68 3.42
C VAL A 35 1.65 -3.09 2.39
N ARG A 36 0.49 -3.71 2.17
CA ARG A 36 -0.55 -3.20 1.28
C ARG A 36 -1.03 -1.81 1.69
N ASP A 37 -1.38 -1.62 2.97
CA ASP A 37 -1.86 -0.32 3.46
C ASP A 37 -0.78 0.77 3.32
N TYR A 38 0.51 0.40 3.38
CA TYR A 38 1.61 1.31 3.06
C TYR A 38 1.66 1.67 1.56
N GLN A 39 1.58 0.67 0.65
CA GLN A 39 1.55 0.90 -0.79
C GLN A 39 0.40 1.83 -1.19
N ILE A 40 -0.82 1.56 -0.70
CA ILE A 40 -2.02 2.39 -0.94
C ILE A 40 -1.78 3.84 -0.49
N ARG A 41 -1.17 4.04 0.68
CA ARG A 41 -0.85 5.40 1.18
C ARG A 41 0.21 6.10 0.32
N LYS A 42 1.19 5.35 -0.21
CA LYS A 42 2.23 5.89 -1.09
C LYS A 42 1.63 6.32 -2.43
N ALA A 43 0.85 5.46 -3.07
CA ALA A 43 0.17 5.75 -4.33
C ALA A 43 -0.83 6.91 -4.19
N PHE A 44 -1.63 6.94 -3.12
CA PHE A 44 -2.51 8.08 -2.82
C PHE A 44 -1.74 9.40 -2.74
N ARG A 45 -0.59 9.43 -2.05
CA ARG A 45 0.23 10.64 -1.94
C ARG A 45 0.76 11.11 -3.30
N ALA A 46 1.26 10.20 -4.12
CA ALA A 46 1.73 10.52 -5.46
C ALA A 46 0.62 11.17 -6.31
N MET A 47 -0.57 10.58 -6.32
CA MET A 47 -1.72 11.18 -7.03
C MET A 47 -2.11 12.55 -6.47
N ARG A 48 -2.00 12.76 -5.15
CA ARG A 48 -2.26 14.07 -4.54
C ARG A 48 -1.21 15.12 -4.88
N GLU A 49 0.03 14.72 -5.17
CA GLU A 49 1.10 15.60 -5.67
C GLU A 49 0.88 15.96 -7.15
N GLU A 50 0.17 15.13 -7.90
CA GLU A 50 -0.27 15.37 -9.28
C GLU A 50 -1.65 16.08 -9.36
N ASP A 51 -2.09 16.70 -8.26
CA ASP A 51 -3.37 17.43 -8.15
C ASP A 51 -4.65 16.60 -8.43
N VAL A 52 -4.56 15.27 -8.44
CA VAL A 52 -5.73 14.39 -8.62
C VAL A 52 -6.70 14.56 -7.44
N PRO A 53 -8.00 14.81 -7.67
CA PRO A 53 -9.00 14.92 -6.62
C PRO A 53 -9.04 13.68 -5.72
N ALA A 54 -9.29 13.87 -4.42
CA ALA A 54 -9.21 12.77 -3.46
C ALA A 54 -10.22 11.66 -3.73
N TYR A 55 -11.41 12.03 -4.25
CA TYR A 55 -12.43 11.06 -4.67
C TYR A 55 -11.91 10.20 -5.81
N ASP A 56 -11.41 10.83 -6.88
CA ASP A 56 -10.88 10.15 -8.06
C ASP A 56 -9.67 9.29 -7.73
N ALA A 57 -8.76 9.77 -6.87
CA ALA A 57 -7.62 8.98 -6.41
C ALA A 57 -8.06 7.72 -5.63
N ILE A 58 -9.14 7.80 -4.84
CA ILE A 58 -9.67 6.63 -4.13
C ILE A 58 -10.35 5.66 -5.10
N GLU A 59 -11.06 6.14 -6.13
CA GLU A 59 -11.62 5.27 -7.17
C GLU A 59 -10.52 4.58 -7.98
N GLN A 60 -9.45 5.29 -8.36
CA GLN A 60 -8.30 4.68 -9.05
C GLN A 60 -7.65 3.58 -8.19
N LEU A 61 -7.41 3.85 -6.90
CA LEU A 61 -6.92 2.81 -5.97
C LEU A 61 -7.88 1.63 -5.85
N ARG A 62 -9.18 1.87 -5.98
CA ARG A 62 -10.19 0.80 -5.94
C ARG A 62 -10.13 -0.06 -7.20
N GLU A 63 -9.80 0.49 -8.35
CA GLU A 63 -9.54 -0.28 -9.56
C GLU A 63 -8.32 -1.19 -9.41
N GLU A 64 -7.24 -0.71 -8.77
CA GLU A 64 -6.05 -1.52 -8.45
C GLU A 64 -6.29 -2.57 -7.36
N TYR A 65 -7.15 -2.25 -6.39
CA TYR A 65 -7.49 -3.10 -5.26
C TYR A 65 -9.00 -3.40 -5.22
N PRO A 66 -9.56 -4.15 -6.20
CA PRO A 66 -11.01 -4.31 -6.39
C PRO A 66 -11.72 -5.05 -5.25
N TYR A 67 -10.95 -5.79 -4.44
CA TYR A 67 -11.43 -6.45 -3.23
C TYR A 67 -11.61 -5.50 -2.04
N LEU A 68 -11.13 -4.25 -2.13
CA LEU A 68 -11.33 -3.23 -1.12
C LEU A 68 -12.52 -2.33 -1.47
N GLN A 69 -13.32 -2.02 -0.45
CA GLN A 69 -14.40 -1.05 -0.57
C GLN A 69 -13.83 0.38 -0.54
N PHE A 70 -14.53 1.32 -1.19
CA PHE A 70 -14.15 2.75 -1.20
C PHE A 70 -13.88 3.28 0.22
N ASP A 71 -14.79 3.02 1.17
CA ASP A 71 -14.62 3.46 2.57
C ASP A 71 -13.40 2.81 3.27
N THR A 72 -13.06 1.59 2.89
CA THR A 72 -11.85 0.90 3.39
C THR A 72 -10.59 1.60 2.90
N ILE A 73 -10.51 1.92 1.61
CA ILE A 73 -9.39 2.68 1.04
C ILE A 73 -9.31 4.06 1.68
N ARG A 74 -10.45 4.75 1.84
CA ARG A 74 -10.55 6.03 2.55
C ARG A 74 -9.94 5.94 3.96
N LYS A 75 -10.31 4.92 4.75
CA LYS A 75 -9.76 4.70 6.09
C LYS A 75 -8.25 4.45 6.08
N ILE A 76 -7.74 3.73 5.08
CA ILE A 76 -6.31 3.46 4.90
C ILE A 76 -5.56 4.76 4.63
N VAL A 77 -5.99 5.55 3.63
CA VAL A 77 -5.28 6.76 3.19
C VAL A 77 -5.30 7.88 4.24
N TYR A 78 -6.39 8.01 5.00
CA TYR A 78 -6.50 8.98 6.09
C TYR A 78 -5.96 8.46 7.44
N LYS A 79 -5.35 7.27 7.48
CA LYS A 79 -4.79 6.65 8.70
C LYS A 79 -5.78 6.59 9.87
N LEU A 80 -7.07 6.39 9.58
CA LEU A 80 -8.12 6.32 10.62
C LEU A 80 -7.98 5.10 11.54
N ASN A 81 -7.13 4.14 11.17
CA ASN A 81 -6.95 2.88 11.90
C ASN A 81 -5.66 2.78 12.74
N GLY A 82 -5.01 3.89 13.15
CA GLY A 82 -3.77 3.70 13.92
C GLY A 82 -3.00 4.86 14.54
N SER A 83 -3.56 6.07 14.72
CA SER A 83 -2.85 7.08 15.50
C SER A 83 -3.77 7.94 16.37
N ARG A 84 -4.02 7.44 17.58
CA ARG A 84 -4.00 8.17 18.87
C ARG A 84 -4.32 7.19 20.00
N ARG A 85 -3.35 6.38 20.41
CA ARG A 85 -3.15 6.23 21.86
C ARG A 85 -2.25 7.40 22.25
N LYS A 86 -2.88 8.49 22.66
CA LYS A 86 -2.20 9.51 23.45
C LYS A 86 -1.84 8.79 24.76
N ASN A 87 -0.57 8.43 24.93
CA ASN A 87 -0.03 8.22 26.27
C ASN A 87 0.29 9.58 26.86
#